data_AF-A0A969V452-F1
#
_entry.id   AF-A0A969V452-F1
#
_cell.length_a   1.000
_cell.length_b   1.000
_cell.length_c   1.000
_cell.angle_alpha   90.00
_cell.angle_beta   90.00
_cell.angle_gamma   90.00
#
_symmetry.space_group_name_H-M   'P 1'
#
loop_
_entity.id
_entity.type
_entity.pdbx_description
1 polymer ?
#
loop_
_entity_poly.entity_id
_entity_poly.type
_entity_poly.pdbx_seq_one_letter_code
_entity_poly.pdbx_strand_id
1 'polypeptide(L)'
;MIDLPYYPLRIELPKVRELCPTLEIIFKDFAGEIFEDLSFEHRWTQAQVYINELFTNLSWMIMLTDWQASHDKLLYKPAFEKLYREISEREQVNKEIKKLRLAVVLSKCERGEIWPCRLEPEEDLFKVRLPETYDFLRSKFPPHTNKLKFFACSSFGVLNAQHNDFDPRPNRYISDDGSSADSTAFLRDPEKWQPFGLISPIYWLATGKVLNDPRL
;
A
#
# COMPACT_ATOMS: atom_id res chain seq x y z
N MET A 1 7.75 -17.11 18.64
CA MET A 1 6.67 -16.15 18.38
C MET A 1 7.32 -14.79 18.45
N ILE A 2 7.23 -13.96 17.41
CA ILE A 2 7.84 -12.63 17.44
C ILE A 2 6.79 -11.72 18.08
N ASP A 3 7.09 -11.18 19.26
CA ASP A 3 6.17 -10.30 19.98
C ASP A 3 6.24 -8.88 19.39
N LEU A 4 5.65 -8.71 18.21
CA LEU A 4 5.53 -7.42 17.56
C LEU A 4 4.33 -6.65 18.15
N PRO A 5 4.50 -5.35 18.45
CA PRO A 5 3.46 -4.55 19.09
C PRO A 5 2.23 -4.38 18.21
N TYR A 6 1.07 -4.26 18.87
CA TYR A 6 -0.18 -3.84 18.26
C TYR A 6 -0.38 -2.35 18.46
N TYR A 7 -0.80 -1.66 17.40
CA TYR A 7 -1.03 -0.22 17.37
C TYR A 7 -2.52 0.07 17.22
N PRO A 8 -3.25 0.38 18.30
CA PRO A 8 -4.65 0.79 18.21
C PRO A 8 -4.72 2.24 17.70
N LEU A 9 -5.56 2.47 16.69
CA LEU A 9 -5.82 3.77 16.10
C LEU A 9 -7.32 4.01 15.97
N ARG A 10 -7.73 5.24 16.29
CA ARG A 10 -9.07 5.75 16.03
C ARG A 10 -8.96 6.85 14.98
N ILE A 11 -9.54 6.61 13.81
CA ILE A 11 -9.51 7.53 12.67
C ILE A 11 -10.91 8.14 12.52
N GLU A 12 -10.99 9.45 12.63
CA GLU A 12 -12.22 10.20 12.36
C GLU A 12 -12.19 10.71 10.92
N LEU A 13 -13.15 10.24 10.10
CA LEU A 13 -13.24 10.64 8.71
C LEU A 13 -14.12 11.88 8.55
N PRO A 14 -13.80 12.79 7.61
CA PRO A 14 -14.68 13.90 7.27
C PRO A 14 -16.09 13.40 6.94
N LYS A 15 -17.12 14.21 7.26
CA LYS A 15 -18.52 13.82 7.05
C LYS A 15 -18.76 13.44 5.58
N VAL A 16 -19.18 12.20 5.35
CA VAL A 16 -19.68 11.73 4.05
C VAL A 16 -21.19 11.55 4.19
N ARG A 17 -21.97 12.39 3.50
CA ARG A 17 -23.45 12.33 3.50
C ARG A 17 -24.04 12.21 4.92
N GLU A 18 -23.71 13.18 5.77
CA GLU A 18 -24.15 13.34 7.17
C GLU A 18 -23.62 12.33 8.20
N LEU A 19 -22.99 11.23 7.78
CA LEU A 19 -22.29 10.31 8.67
C LEU A 19 -20.83 10.72 8.83
N CYS A 20 -20.34 10.73 10.07
CA CYS A 20 -18.92 10.84 10.39
C CYS A 20 -18.43 9.42 10.76
N PRO A 21 -18.03 8.58 9.79
CA PRO A 21 -17.58 7.25 10.13
C PRO A 21 -16.28 7.34 10.93
N THR A 22 -16.30 6.80 12.13
CA THR A 22 -15.10 6.53 12.92
C THR A 22 -14.62 5.12 12.58
N LEU A 23 -13.35 4.98 12.24
CA LEU A 23 -12.71 3.68 12.11
C LEU A 23 -11.88 3.40 13.36
N GLU A 24 -12.17 2.30 14.03
CA GLU A 24 -11.33 1.75 15.10
C GLU A 24 -10.56 0.57 14.52
N ILE A 25 -9.23 0.68 14.49
CA ILE A 25 -8.37 -0.27 13.80
C ILE A 25 -7.17 -0.59 14.67
N ILE A 26 -6.77 -1.85 14.64
CA ILE A 26 -5.54 -2.30 15.27
C ILE A 26 -4.60 -2.74 14.15
N PHE A 27 -3.41 -2.13 14.11
CA PHE A 27 -2.38 -2.47 13.14
C PHE A 27 -1.28 -3.31 13.79
N LYS A 28 -0.71 -4.20 13.02
CA LYS A 28 0.53 -4.91 13.33
C LYS A 28 1.45 -4.72 12.13
N ASP A 29 2.63 -4.17 12.38
CA ASP A 29 3.59 -3.84 11.34
C ASP A 29 4.58 -4.97 11.13
N PHE A 30 5.02 -5.17 9.89
CA PHE A 30 5.98 -6.19 9.49
C PHE A 30 7.07 -5.55 8.63
N ALA A 31 8.31 -5.90 8.93
CA ALA A 31 9.46 -5.37 8.21
C ALA A 31 9.42 -5.79 6.72
N GLY A 32 9.81 -4.87 5.83
CA GLY A 32 9.72 -5.06 4.37
C GLY A 32 10.65 -6.14 3.82
N GLU A 33 11.69 -6.50 4.56
CA GLU A 33 12.67 -7.55 4.27
C GLU A 33 12.00 -8.93 4.08
N ILE A 34 10.78 -9.10 4.57
CA ILE A 34 9.94 -10.28 4.30
C ILE A 34 9.81 -10.53 2.79
N PHE A 35 9.80 -9.50 1.95
CA PHE A 35 9.74 -9.66 0.50
C PHE A 35 10.96 -10.38 -0.05
N GLU A 36 12.15 -10.12 0.49
CA GLU A 36 13.35 -10.87 0.10
C GLU A 36 13.22 -12.34 0.50
N ASP A 37 12.77 -12.63 1.72
CA ASP A 37 12.59 -14.00 2.20
C ASP A 37 11.52 -14.76 1.39
N LEU A 38 10.45 -14.09 0.96
CA LEU A 38 9.39 -14.66 0.14
C LEU A 38 9.83 -14.89 -1.32
N SER A 39 10.76 -14.08 -1.82
CA SER A 39 11.20 -14.13 -3.22
C SER A 39 12.13 -15.29 -3.54
N PHE A 40 12.88 -15.77 -2.55
CA PHE A 40 13.86 -16.84 -2.74
C PHE A 40 13.43 -18.11 -2.01
N GLU A 41 13.27 -19.20 -2.75
CA GLU A 41 12.75 -20.47 -2.21
C GLU A 41 13.54 -21.00 -1.00
N HIS A 42 14.87 -20.90 -1.04
CA HIS A 42 15.74 -21.31 0.07
C HIS A 42 15.56 -20.44 1.35
N ARG A 43 14.85 -19.30 1.27
CA ARG A 43 14.54 -18.40 2.39
C ARG A 43 13.08 -18.52 2.88
N TRP A 44 12.25 -19.38 2.28
CA TRP A 44 10.84 -19.49 2.67
C TRP A 44 10.63 -19.93 4.11
N THR A 45 11.54 -20.72 4.68
CA THR A 45 11.46 -21.14 6.08
C THR A 45 11.57 -19.96 7.06
N GLN A 46 12.32 -18.93 6.69
CA GLN A 46 12.50 -17.70 7.45
C GLN A 46 11.22 -16.85 7.40
N ALA A 47 10.57 -16.79 6.22
CA ALA A 47 9.29 -16.11 6.05
C ALA A 47 8.12 -16.79 6.80
N GLN A 48 8.22 -18.09 7.11
CA GLN A 48 7.07 -18.88 7.60
C GLN A 48 6.46 -18.34 8.89
N VAL A 49 7.29 -17.82 9.81
CA VAL A 49 6.81 -17.23 11.07
C VAL A 49 5.91 -16.03 10.78
N TYR A 50 6.35 -15.14 9.88
CA TYR A 50 5.58 -13.98 9.47
C TYR A 50 4.32 -14.36 8.70
N ILE A 51 4.41 -15.34 7.78
CA ILE A 51 3.25 -15.85 7.05
C ILE A 51 2.18 -16.35 8.02
N ASN A 52 2.57 -17.17 9.00
CA ASN A 52 1.62 -17.69 10.00
C ASN A 52 0.91 -16.55 10.75
N GLU A 53 1.63 -15.48 11.08
CA GLU A 53 1.05 -14.32 11.74
C GLU A 53 0.16 -13.48 10.81
N LEU A 54 0.51 -13.31 9.53
CA LEU A 54 -0.33 -12.61 8.55
C LEU A 54 -1.73 -13.22 8.44
N PHE A 55 -1.81 -14.55 8.48
CA PHE A 55 -3.08 -15.29 8.41
C PHE A 55 -3.93 -15.25 9.70
N THR A 56 -3.49 -14.55 10.75
CA THR A 56 -4.36 -14.22 11.89
C THR A 56 -5.36 -13.12 11.55
N ASN A 57 -5.18 -12.42 10.43
CA ASN A 57 -6.04 -11.33 9.96
C ASN A 57 -6.47 -11.53 8.50
N LEU A 58 -7.62 -10.95 8.15
CA LEU A 58 -8.22 -11.02 6.80
C LEU A 58 -8.10 -9.70 6.03
N SER A 59 -7.20 -8.81 6.43
CA SER A 59 -7.03 -7.50 5.81
C SER A 59 -5.55 -7.13 5.82
N TRP A 60 -4.92 -7.15 4.65
CA TRP A 60 -3.49 -6.90 4.51
C TRP A 60 -3.24 -5.65 3.68
N MET A 61 -2.36 -4.79 4.20
CA MET A 61 -1.78 -3.69 3.45
C MET A 61 -0.33 -4.04 3.12
N ILE A 62 0.00 -4.03 1.84
CA ILE A 62 1.34 -4.30 1.35
C ILE A 62 1.85 -3.02 0.72
N MET A 63 2.86 -2.40 1.34
CA MET A 63 3.41 -1.12 0.90
C MET A 63 4.73 -1.35 0.15
N LEU A 64 4.75 -1.05 -1.14
CA LEU A 64 5.95 -1.07 -1.97
C LEU A 64 6.59 0.32 -1.94
N THR A 65 7.91 0.40 -1.81
CA THR A 65 8.64 1.68 -1.68
C THR A 65 9.40 2.08 -2.94
N ASP A 66 9.46 1.20 -3.93
CA ASP A 66 10.10 1.47 -5.20
C ASP A 66 9.35 0.79 -6.34
N TRP A 67 9.81 1.06 -7.56
CA TRP A 67 9.24 0.57 -8.80
C TRP A 67 10.34 0.24 -9.81
N GLN A 68 11.47 -0.27 -9.31
CA GLN A 68 12.58 -0.64 -10.17
C GLN A 68 12.19 -1.83 -11.03
N ALA A 69 12.47 -1.77 -12.34
CA ALA A 69 12.15 -2.85 -13.27
C ALA A 69 12.84 -4.19 -12.91
N SER A 70 14.01 -4.13 -12.27
CA SER A 70 14.70 -5.30 -11.71
C SER A 70 13.90 -5.92 -10.56
N HIS A 71 13.38 -5.10 -9.64
CA HIS A 71 12.61 -5.55 -8.49
C HIS A 71 11.26 -6.14 -8.89
N ASP A 72 10.61 -5.64 -9.95
CA ASP A 72 9.37 -6.22 -10.47
C ASP A 72 9.52 -7.73 -10.72
N LYS A 73 10.61 -8.12 -11.40
CA LYS A 73 10.88 -9.51 -11.81
C LYS A 73 11.53 -10.35 -10.72
N LEU A 74 12.46 -9.78 -9.97
CA LEU A 74 13.34 -10.54 -9.08
C LEU A 74 12.86 -10.56 -7.62
N LEU A 75 12.00 -9.61 -7.24
CA LEU A 75 11.56 -9.43 -5.86
C LEU A 75 10.02 -9.47 -5.76
N TYR A 76 9.32 -8.52 -6.38
CA TYR A 76 7.89 -8.36 -6.16
C TYR A 76 7.07 -9.52 -6.70
N LYS A 77 7.21 -9.88 -7.99
CA LYS A 77 6.46 -11.01 -8.56
C LYS A 77 6.73 -12.34 -7.82
N PRO A 78 7.98 -12.77 -7.58
CA PRO A 78 8.25 -14.00 -6.83
C PRO A 78 7.67 -13.99 -5.40
N ALA A 79 7.76 -12.88 -4.68
CA ALA A 79 7.14 -12.76 -3.36
C ALA A 79 5.61 -12.89 -3.41
N PHE A 80 4.96 -12.25 -4.39
CA PHE A 80 3.51 -12.37 -4.58
C PHE A 80 3.10 -13.77 -5.05
N GLU A 81 3.92 -14.47 -5.84
CA GLU A 81 3.72 -15.88 -6.19
C GLU A 81 3.72 -16.77 -4.95
N LYS A 82 4.69 -16.58 -4.05
CA LYS A 82 4.72 -17.28 -2.76
C LYS A 82 3.50 -16.95 -1.91
N LEU A 83 3.14 -15.68 -1.75
CA LEU A 83 1.97 -15.27 -0.97
C LEU A 83 0.67 -15.86 -1.55
N TYR A 84 0.50 -15.84 -2.87
CA TYR A 84 -0.65 -16.44 -3.53
C TYR A 84 -0.74 -17.94 -3.26
N ARG A 85 0.37 -18.67 -3.29
CA ARG A 85 0.40 -20.10 -2.95
C ARG A 85 -0.07 -20.33 -1.52
N GLU A 86 0.45 -19.57 -0.55
CA GLU A 86 0.01 -19.65 0.85
C GLU A 86 -1.49 -19.36 1.01
N ILE A 87 -2.01 -18.33 0.33
CA ILE A 87 -3.43 -17.99 0.33
C ILE A 87 -4.24 -19.16 -0.23
N SER A 88 -3.84 -19.70 -1.37
CA SER A 88 -4.56 -20.75 -2.09
C SER A 88 -4.62 -22.04 -1.29
N GLU A 89 -3.50 -22.46 -0.69
CA GLU A 89 -3.39 -23.67 0.13
C GLU A 89 -4.25 -23.56 1.39
N ARG A 90 -4.16 -22.43 2.10
CA ARG A 90 -4.91 -22.24 3.34
C ARG A 90 -6.40 -22.03 3.07
N GLU A 91 -6.79 -21.45 1.94
CA GLU A 91 -8.20 -21.32 1.56
C GLU A 91 -8.90 -22.68 1.39
N GLN A 92 -8.16 -23.75 1.05
CA GLN A 92 -8.72 -25.12 0.99
C GLN A 92 -9.11 -25.65 2.37
N VAL A 93 -8.37 -25.25 3.41
CA VAL A 93 -8.56 -25.74 4.79
C VAL A 93 -9.44 -24.79 5.60
N ASN A 94 -9.33 -23.48 5.35
CA ASN A 94 -10.09 -22.44 6.03
C ASN A 94 -10.79 -21.52 5.01
N LYS A 95 -12.08 -21.74 4.82
CA LYS A 95 -12.92 -20.98 3.89
C LYS A 95 -13.04 -19.49 4.24
N GLU A 96 -12.75 -19.07 5.47
CA GLU A 96 -12.78 -17.65 5.86
C GLU A 96 -11.72 -16.83 5.10
N ILE A 97 -10.64 -17.47 4.64
CA ILE A 97 -9.60 -16.84 3.83
C ILE A 97 -10.14 -16.35 2.46
N LYS A 98 -11.32 -16.82 2.04
CA LYS A 98 -12.04 -16.24 0.88
C LYS A 98 -12.36 -14.75 1.08
N LYS A 99 -12.55 -14.32 2.34
CA LYS A 99 -12.86 -12.93 2.71
C LYS A 99 -11.63 -12.04 2.85
N LEU A 100 -10.42 -12.60 2.71
CA LEU A 100 -9.17 -11.84 2.76
C LEU A 100 -9.21 -10.70 1.73
N ARG A 101 -8.81 -9.50 2.14
CA ARG A 101 -8.61 -8.33 1.28
C ARG A 101 -7.15 -7.90 1.28
N LEU A 102 -6.63 -7.61 0.08
CA LEU A 102 -5.26 -7.20 -0.19
C LEU A 102 -5.27 -5.77 -0.76
N ALA A 103 -4.75 -4.81 -0.01
CA ALA A 103 -4.45 -3.48 -0.52
C ALA A 103 -2.96 -3.42 -0.86
N VAL A 104 -2.64 -3.35 -2.16
CA VAL A 104 -1.27 -3.16 -2.63
C VAL A 104 -1.06 -1.67 -2.88
N VAL A 105 -0.15 -1.07 -2.15
CA VAL A 105 0.05 0.38 -2.09
C VAL A 105 1.44 0.71 -2.60
N LEU A 106 1.55 1.53 -3.65
CA LEU A 106 2.82 2.16 -3.98
C LEU A 106 2.98 3.40 -3.11
N SER A 107 4.02 3.41 -2.28
CA SER A 107 4.37 4.55 -1.44
C SER A 107 5.39 5.45 -2.15
N LYS A 108 5.77 6.54 -1.49
CA LYS A 108 6.72 7.54 -2.01
C LYS A 108 6.28 8.17 -3.33
N CYS A 109 4.97 8.30 -3.55
CA CYS A 109 4.44 8.85 -4.80
C CYS A 109 4.77 10.33 -5.03
N GLU A 110 5.21 11.07 -4.00
CA GLU A 110 5.69 12.46 -4.12
C GLU A 110 6.86 12.65 -5.08
N ARG A 111 7.50 11.56 -5.50
CA ARG A 111 8.56 11.57 -6.51
C ARG A 111 7.97 12.01 -7.86
N GLY A 112 8.60 13.02 -8.47
CA GLY A 112 8.08 13.67 -9.68
C GLY A 112 7.84 12.72 -10.85
N GLU A 113 8.61 11.63 -10.92
CA GLU A 113 8.52 10.60 -11.96
C GLU A 113 7.20 9.81 -11.93
N ILE A 114 6.52 9.77 -10.78
CA ILE A 114 5.29 9.00 -10.57
C ILE A 114 4.14 9.81 -9.98
N TRP A 115 4.38 11.06 -9.60
CA TRP A 115 3.36 11.95 -9.03
C TRP A 115 2.09 12.06 -9.89
N PRO A 116 2.15 12.25 -11.23
CA PRO A 116 0.94 12.34 -12.05
C PRO A 116 0.12 11.04 -12.04
N CYS A 117 0.79 9.90 -11.94
CA CYS A 117 0.20 8.56 -12.04
C CYS A 117 -0.55 8.12 -10.77
N ARG A 118 -0.44 8.88 -9.66
CA ARG A 118 -1.06 8.53 -8.37
C ARG A 118 -2.59 8.52 -8.37
N LEU A 119 -3.22 9.17 -9.37
CA LEU A 119 -4.68 9.32 -9.43
C LEU A 119 -5.37 8.03 -9.89
N GLU A 120 -4.75 7.31 -10.83
CA GLU A 120 -5.19 5.98 -11.27
C GLU A 120 -4.08 4.95 -11.01
N PRO A 121 -3.82 4.56 -9.75
CA PRO A 121 -2.66 3.74 -9.40
C PRO A 121 -2.58 2.43 -10.17
N GLU A 122 -3.72 1.79 -10.41
CA GLU A 122 -3.75 0.52 -11.13
C GLU A 122 -3.22 0.65 -12.56
N GLU A 123 -3.79 1.58 -13.33
CA GLU A 123 -3.48 1.75 -14.75
C GLU A 123 -2.19 2.52 -14.98
N ASP A 124 -1.93 3.57 -14.21
CA ASP A 124 -0.81 4.49 -14.48
C ASP A 124 0.45 4.18 -13.65
N LEU A 125 0.34 3.45 -12.53
CA LEU A 125 1.48 3.03 -11.73
C LEU A 125 1.79 1.55 -11.88
N PHE A 126 0.92 0.67 -11.40
CA PHE A 126 1.23 -0.76 -11.30
C PHE A 126 1.40 -1.40 -12.68
N LYS A 127 0.44 -1.19 -13.58
CA LYS A 127 0.49 -1.73 -14.94
C LYS A 127 1.67 -1.21 -15.76
N VAL A 128 2.08 0.04 -15.55
CA VAL A 128 3.18 0.67 -16.30
C VAL A 128 4.55 0.36 -15.70
N ARG A 129 4.68 0.42 -14.37
CA ARG A 129 5.96 0.37 -13.68
C ARG A 129 6.32 -1.01 -13.14
N LEU A 130 5.32 -1.82 -12.82
CA LEU A 130 5.46 -3.17 -12.29
C LEU A 130 4.63 -4.18 -13.12
N PRO A 131 4.78 -4.22 -14.46
CA PRO A 131 3.91 -4.98 -15.34
C PRO A 131 3.86 -6.48 -15.01
N GLU A 132 4.98 -7.08 -14.62
CA GLU A 132 5.05 -8.52 -14.35
C GLU A 132 4.31 -8.89 -13.07
N THR A 133 4.48 -8.08 -12.02
CA THR A 133 3.75 -8.19 -10.77
C THR A 133 2.26 -7.90 -10.99
N TYR A 134 1.94 -6.86 -11.75
CA TYR A 134 0.56 -6.48 -12.08
C TYR A 134 -0.18 -7.60 -12.81
N ASP A 135 0.40 -8.13 -13.88
CA ASP A 135 -0.20 -9.20 -14.69
C ASP A 135 -0.42 -10.45 -13.85
N PHE A 136 0.57 -10.82 -13.02
CA PHE A 136 0.42 -11.93 -12.09
C PHE A 136 -0.76 -11.68 -11.13
N LEU A 137 -0.77 -10.56 -10.43
CA LEU A 137 -1.80 -10.24 -9.44
C LEU A 137 -3.19 -10.17 -10.06
N ARG A 138 -3.36 -9.59 -11.25
CA ARG A 138 -4.66 -9.53 -11.92
C ARG A 138 -5.11 -10.86 -12.50
N SER A 139 -4.18 -11.72 -12.92
CA SER A 139 -4.51 -13.10 -13.32
C SER A 139 -5.02 -13.93 -12.13
N LYS A 140 -4.49 -13.70 -10.93
CA LYS A 140 -4.83 -14.47 -9.71
C LYS A 140 -5.96 -13.85 -8.89
N PHE A 141 -6.10 -12.53 -8.94
CA PHE A 141 -7.10 -11.74 -8.23
C PHE A 141 -7.84 -10.83 -9.23
N PRO A 142 -8.67 -11.42 -10.11
CA PRO A 142 -9.38 -10.65 -11.12
C PRO A 142 -10.37 -9.67 -10.48
N PRO A 143 -10.65 -8.51 -11.12
CA PRO A 143 -11.40 -7.41 -10.50
C PRO A 143 -12.75 -7.80 -9.88
N HIS A 144 -13.47 -8.74 -10.49
CA HIS A 144 -14.78 -9.20 -10.03
C HIS A 144 -14.76 -9.89 -8.65
N THR A 145 -13.59 -10.32 -8.17
CA THR A 145 -13.45 -10.94 -6.84
C THR A 145 -13.44 -9.91 -5.71
N ASN A 146 -13.12 -8.64 -6.00
CA ASN A 146 -12.90 -7.58 -5.02
C ASN A 146 -11.92 -7.96 -3.87
N LYS A 147 -11.05 -8.96 -4.10
CA LYS A 147 -10.04 -9.44 -3.13
C LYS A 147 -8.78 -8.57 -3.14
N LEU A 148 -8.48 -7.90 -4.26
CA LEU A 148 -7.29 -7.08 -4.43
C LEU A 148 -7.60 -5.71 -5.02
N LYS A 149 -7.02 -4.66 -4.43
CA LYS A 149 -7.07 -3.29 -4.94
C LYS A 149 -5.72 -2.58 -4.83
N PHE A 150 -5.42 -1.75 -5.83
CA PHE A 150 -4.21 -0.96 -5.93
C PHE A 150 -4.43 0.47 -5.44
N PHE A 151 -3.44 1.02 -4.76
CA PHE A 151 -3.47 2.38 -4.21
C PHE A 151 -2.12 3.07 -4.36
N ALA A 152 -2.11 4.38 -4.23
CA ALA A 152 -0.92 5.21 -4.15
C ALA A 152 -0.97 6.04 -2.88
N CYS A 153 0.17 6.23 -2.23
CA CYS A 153 0.26 7.13 -1.08
C CYS A 153 1.57 7.91 -1.05
N SER A 154 1.55 8.99 -0.28
CA SER A 154 2.73 9.81 -0.02
C SER A 154 2.73 10.27 1.42
N SER A 155 3.83 10.01 2.13
CA SER A 155 4.07 10.54 3.46
C SER A 155 4.39 12.04 3.43
N PHE A 156 4.96 12.54 2.34
CA PHE A 156 5.17 13.98 2.12
C PHE A 156 3.86 14.67 1.74
N GLY A 157 2.99 14.00 1.00
CA GLY A 157 1.66 14.50 0.69
C GLY A 157 1.66 15.70 -0.27
N VAL A 158 0.65 16.55 -0.15
CA VAL A 158 0.45 17.75 -0.98
C VAL A 158 0.70 19.03 -0.20
N LEU A 159 0.91 20.14 -0.91
CA LEU A 159 0.99 21.46 -0.29
C LEU A 159 -0.36 21.92 0.27
N ASN A 160 -1.46 21.69 -0.44
CA ASN A 160 -2.77 22.06 0.08
C ASN A 160 -3.89 21.26 -0.62
N ALA A 161 -4.71 20.54 0.15
CA ALA A 161 -5.89 19.84 -0.38
C ALA A 161 -7.22 20.59 -0.11
N GLN A 162 -7.16 21.83 0.40
CA GLN A 162 -8.37 22.63 0.63
C GLN A 162 -8.95 23.14 -0.69
N HIS A 163 -10.26 22.95 -0.89
CA HIS A 163 -10.94 23.31 -2.14
C HIS A 163 -10.73 24.78 -2.57
N ASN A 164 -10.67 25.71 -1.62
CA ASN A 164 -10.55 27.13 -1.91
C ASN A 164 -9.11 27.61 -2.15
N ASP A 165 -8.12 26.75 -1.92
CA ASP A 165 -6.69 27.04 -2.08
C ASP A 165 -5.94 25.74 -2.45
N PHE A 166 -6.44 25.03 -3.47
CA PHE A 166 -5.95 23.70 -3.82
C PHE A 166 -4.59 23.79 -4.51
N ASP A 167 -3.58 23.16 -3.90
CA ASP A 167 -2.23 23.02 -4.45
C ASP A 167 -1.81 21.54 -4.42
N PRO A 168 -2.02 20.81 -5.53
CA PRO A 168 -1.74 19.38 -5.64
C PRO A 168 -0.26 19.11 -5.93
N ARG A 169 0.65 20.07 -5.77
CA ARG A 169 2.07 19.80 -5.96
C ARG A 169 2.58 19.01 -4.75
N PRO A 170 3.51 18.05 -4.94
CA PRO A 170 4.05 17.28 -3.84
C PRO A 170 4.72 18.22 -2.82
N ASN A 171 4.49 17.99 -1.52
CA ASN A 171 5.15 18.75 -0.46
C ASN A 171 6.56 18.19 -0.18
N ARG A 172 7.31 17.92 -1.24
CA ARG A 172 8.67 17.40 -1.20
C ARG A 172 9.64 18.43 -1.77
N TYR A 173 10.73 18.63 -1.05
CA TYR A 173 11.89 19.40 -1.46
C TYR A 173 13.11 18.48 -1.52
N ILE A 174 13.96 18.66 -2.53
CA ILE A 174 15.27 18.03 -2.65
C ILE A 174 16.28 19.17 -2.70
N SER A 175 17.37 19.06 -1.93
CA SER A 175 18.46 20.04 -1.95
C SER A 175 19.21 19.99 -3.28
N ASP A 176 19.55 21.15 -3.84
CA ASP A 176 20.34 21.26 -5.09
C ASP A 176 21.87 21.14 -4.84
N ASP A 177 22.27 20.66 -3.66
CA ASP A 177 23.68 20.53 -3.23
C ASP A 177 24.43 19.32 -3.84
N GLY A 178 23.80 18.60 -4.77
CA GLY A 178 24.35 17.42 -5.41
C GLY A 178 24.25 16.14 -4.57
N SER A 179 23.60 16.17 -3.40
CA SER A 179 23.27 14.98 -2.62
C SER A 179 22.21 14.12 -3.32
N SER A 180 22.20 12.81 -3.01
CA SER A 180 21.19 11.94 -3.59
C SER A 180 19.81 12.27 -3.03
N ALA A 181 18.84 12.48 -3.93
CA ALA A 181 17.46 12.82 -3.58
C ALA A 181 16.76 11.82 -2.66
N ASP A 182 17.28 10.59 -2.57
CA ASP A 182 16.78 9.52 -1.70
C ASP A 182 17.22 9.67 -0.24
N SER A 183 18.29 10.45 0.04
CA SER A 183 18.82 10.66 1.39
C SER A 183 18.59 12.07 1.94
N THR A 184 18.10 13.01 1.13
CA THR A 184 18.00 14.45 1.47
C THR A 184 16.65 15.09 1.10
N ALA A 185 15.58 14.31 1.08
CA ALA A 185 14.23 14.84 0.87
C ALA A 185 13.61 15.38 2.16
N PHE A 186 13.08 16.60 2.11
CA PHE A 186 12.41 17.28 3.25
C PHE A 186 11.02 17.79 2.86
N LEU A 187 10.16 18.03 3.86
CA LEU A 187 8.90 18.74 3.62
C LEU A 187 9.23 20.14 3.11
N ARG A 188 8.63 20.52 1.98
CA ARG A 188 8.83 21.86 1.40
C ARG A 188 8.19 22.94 2.28
N ASP A 189 7.04 22.64 2.87
CA ASP A 189 6.31 23.51 3.79
C ASP A 189 5.66 22.62 4.89
N PRO A 190 6.32 22.45 6.06
CA PRO A 190 5.81 21.62 7.15
C PRO A 190 4.45 22.06 7.69
N GLU A 191 4.17 23.36 7.72
CA GLU A 191 2.94 23.93 8.27
C GLU A 191 1.72 23.62 7.41
N LYS A 192 1.93 23.34 6.12
CA LYS A 192 0.87 22.97 5.17
C LYS A 192 0.82 21.48 4.87
N TRP A 193 1.53 20.65 5.62
CA TRP A 193 1.60 19.22 5.38
C TRP A 193 0.20 18.56 5.42
N GLN A 194 -0.17 17.93 4.31
CA GLN A 194 -1.38 17.13 4.21
C GLN A 194 -1.07 15.78 3.58
N PRO A 195 -1.18 14.65 4.31
CA PRO A 195 -0.84 13.34 3.79
C PRO A 195 -1.76 12.95 2.64
N PHE A 196 -1.24 12.17 1.69
CA PHE A 196 -1.99 11.73 0.53
C PHE A 196 -2.17 10.20 0.54
N GLY A 197 -3.40 9.76 0.28
CA GLY A 197 -3.69 8.39 -0.16
C GLY A 197 -3.62 7.28 0.91
N LEU A 198 -3.23 7.56 2.15
CA LEU A 198 -3.14 6.53 3.21
C LEU A 198 -4.51 6.06 3.72
N ILE A 199 -5.51 6.94 3.78
CA ILE A 199 -6.82 6.61 4.37
C ILE A 199 -7.65 5.69 3.47
N SER A 200 -7.58 5.86 2.14
CA SER A 200 -8.34 5.07 1.17
C SER A 200 -8.11 3.55 1.27
N PRO A 201 -6.87 3.03 1.29
CA PRO A 201 -6.63 1.61 1.47
C PRO A 201 -7.09 1.11 2.83
N ILE A 202 -6.91 1.89 3.91
CA ILE A 202 -7.38 1.54 5.25
C ILE A 202 -8.91 1.39 5.28
N TYR A 203 -9.63 2.38 4.74
CA TYR A 203 -11.09 2.37 4.67
C TYR A 203 -11.61 1.20 3.85
N TRP A 204 -10.98 0.89 2.72
CA TRP A 204 -11.35 -0.26 1.88
C TRP A 204 -11.05 -1.59 2.57
N LEU A 205 -9.90 -1.72 3.24
CA LEU A 205 -9.57 -2.89 4.04
C LEU A 205 -10.50 -3.10 5.22
N ALA A 206 -11.07 -2.04 5.81
CA ALA A 206 -12.04 -2.16 6.90
C ALA A 206 -13.45 -2.48 6.38
N THR A 207 -13.91 -1.76 5.35
CA THR A 207 -15.33 -1.73 4.95
C THR A 207 -15.64 -2.45 3.65
N GLY A 208 -14.65 -2.64 2.78
CA GLY A 208 -14.81 -3.17 1.42
C GLY A 208 -15.38 -2.16 0.43
N LYS A 209 -15.60 -0.92 0.88
CA LYS A 209 -16.13 0.18 0.09
C LYS A 209 -15.02 1.12 -0.34
N VAL A 210 -15.22 1.80 -1.46
CA VAL A 210 -14.34 2.87 -1.91
C VAL A 210 -14.70 4.13 -1.13
N LEU A 211 -13.71 4.80 -0.57
CA LEU A 211 -13.90 6.11 0.03
C LEU A 211 -14.03 7.13 -1.11
N ASN A 212 -15.21 7.74 -1.24
CA ASN A 212 -15.39 8.86 -2.15
C ASN A 212 -14.93 10.12 -1.43
N ASP A 213 -13.64 10.42 -1.51
CA ASP A 213 -13.09 11.67 -1.00
C ASP A 213 -13.12 12.72 -2.11
N PRO A 214 -13.91 13.81 -1.98
CA PRO A 214 -13.98 14.87 -3.00
C PRO A 214 -12.67 15.67 -3.15
N ARG A 215 -11.65 15.40 -2.32
CA ARG A 215 -10.31 16.00 -2.39
C ARG A 215 -9.30 15.18 -3.21
N LEU A 216 -9.66 13.95 -3.59
CA LEU A 216 -8.85 13.07 -4.45
C LEU A 216 -9.23 13.25 -5.92
#